data_AF-A0A9D9UNE1-F1
#
_entry.id   AF-A0A9D9UNE1-F1
#
_cell.length_a   1.000
_cell.length_b   1.000
_cell.length_c   1.000
_cell.angle_alpha   90.00
_cell.angle_beta   90.00
_cell.angle_gamma   90.00
#
_symmetry.space_group_name_H-M   'P 1'
#
loop_
_entity.id
_entity.type
_entity.pdbx_description
1 polymer ?
#
loop_
_entity_poly.entity_id
_entity_poly.type
_entity_poly.pdbx_seq_one_letter_code
_entity_poly.pdbx_strand_id
1 'polypeptide(L)'
;MKKQTSNNGQLITVLSGPIGHILTTLCNIKNKRMNKILFLLLTIFSIDCQAQETEKFNLGFENQSKKTSLTDGWFKWGDYELSIDSIAHSGRNSGKITSDQTGSSFGSIAYKIPANYAGKKIKLEGFMKIKNVENGYAGLLLRVDGNGSSLVFDNMQNQNITGTKDWQKYTISLDYPEEGENIFIAGILSGKGEAWFDDFVLSIDGENVQTLKEGKKDLSKVQLDKEFDNGSLIAFSKLTSKSIDNLALLGRIWGFLKYHHPEIAKGNYNWDYELFRFLPTYTKAKNDMDRDKLIISWINSLGEIEQCKNCKSTDKNAFLKPDLNWIEKQSDALKQKIFHVYNNRSQGKHYYVGMAGGVGNPDFKNENPYSSMTYPDDGFRLLSLFRYWNMIHYFFPYKHLMDEDWNKKLSEYIPIFIHAKDELEYELAAIQLIGDIKDTHANLWGGGDKTDEWKGKNYPPVHVRFIEDQLVVTDYYNEELQNEAGLKIGDVIIRINGKLIQEIVKEKSKYYPASNVPTRLRDISADILRSNSNKIEIEYISNDAKTQNKSLKLYPKDSLNIYRWYRKREGKSYKKLDNNIGYVTLQTIKEEDISRIKSEFIDTKGIIIDIRNYPSTFVPFS
;
A
#
# COMPACT_ATOMS: atom_id res chain seq x y z
N MET A 1 58.67 21.64 47.60
CA MET A 1 59.87 20.76 47.66
C MET A 1 60.25 20.34 46.24
N LYS A 2 61.53 20.25 45.87
CA LYS A 2 62.11 19.70 44.61
C LYS A 2 61.35 20.06 43.30
N LYS A 3 61.70 21.06 42.46
CA LYS A 3 62.97 21.76 42.08
C LYS A 3 63.83 21.04 41.00
N GLN A 4 63.94 21.68 39.82
CA GLN A 4 65.02 21.58 38.79
C GLN A 4 65.18 20.23 38.04
N THR A 5 65.75 20.11 36.83
CA THR A 5 66.55 20.97 35.87
C THR A 5 66.35 20.38 34.44
N SER A 6 66.81 20.83 33.25
CA SER A 6 67.55 21.97 32.60
C SER A 6 67.60 21.69 31.06
N ASN A 7 68.31 22.39 30.16
CA ASN A 7 68.34 23.82 29.74
C ASN A 7 69.29 23.97 28.50
N ASN A 8 69.24 25.09 27.75
CA ASN A 8 70.15 25.49 26.62
C ASN A 8 69.99 24.70 25.29
N GLY A 9 70.32 25.21 24.09
CA GLY A 9 70.79 26.54 23.61
C GLY A 9 70.51 26.68 22.07
N GLN A 10 70.39 27.87 21.44
CA GLN A 10 71.44 28.86 21.04
C GLN A 10 72.47 28.30 20.01
N LEU A 11 72.88 28.93 18.88
CA LEU A 11 72.95 30.34 18.39
C LEU A 11 73.05 30.48 16.83
N ILE A 12 72.77 31.68 16.27
CA ILE A 12 73.44 32.38 15.11
C ILE A 12 73.36 31.80 13.66
N THR A 13 73.46 32.50 12.50
CA THR A 13 73.13 33.85 11.91
C THR A 13 73.46 33.81 10.38
N VAL A 14 73.21 34.88 9.58
CA VAL A 14 73.74 35.19 8.21
C VAL A 14 72.98 34.52 7.04
N LEU A 15 72.80 35.08 5.82
CA LEU A 15 72.42 36.43 5.28
C LEU A 15 72.37 36.33 3.72
N SER A 16 71.87 37.37 3.02
CA SER A 16 71.74 37.51 1.53
C SER A 16 70.67 36.63 0.84
N GLY A 17 70.00 37.03 -0.27
CA GLY A 17 69.98 38.32 -1.00
C GLY A 17 68.79 38.40 -2.02
N PRO A 18 68.45 39.57 -2.62
CA PRO A 18 67.15 39.81 -3.29
C PRO A 18 67.19 40.32 -4.77
N ILE A 19 66.01 40.70 -5.32
CA ILE A 19 65.74 41.45 -6.60
C ILE A 19 65.64 40.56 -7.87
N GLY A 20 64.76 40.79 -8.88
CA GLY A 20 63.74 41.85 -9.11
C GLY A 20 62.85 41.67 -10.37
N HIS A 21 62.15 42.74 -10.79
CA HIS A 21 61.16 42.80 -11.91
C HIS A 21 61.76 42.82 -13.34
N ILE A 22 60.94 42.57 -14.39
CA ILE A 22 60.56 43.52 -15.48
C ILE A 22 59.52 42.92 -16.47
N LEU A 23 58.94 43.74 -17.36
CA LEU A 23 57.77 43.47 -18.24
C LEU A 23 58.07 43.78 -19.73
N THR A 24 57.08 43.64 -20.63
CA THR A 24 57.07 43.98 -22.10
C THR A 24 57.95 43.10 -23.03
N THR A 25 57.62 42.84 -24.30
CA THR A 25 57.24 43.77 -25.41
C THR A 25 56.40 43.10 -26.53
N LEU A 26 55.73 43.88 -27.40
CA LEU A 26 54.94 43.44 -28.58
C LEU A 26 55.72 43.55 -29.91
N CYS A 27 55.37 42.78 -30.96
CA CYS A 27 54.90 43.34 -32.27
C CYS A 27 54.39 42.28 -33.29
N ASN A 28 53.92 42.75 -34.45
CA ASN A 28 53.32 42.00 -35.58
C ASN A 28 54.32 41.68 -36.72
N ILE A 29 53.94 40.80 -37.67
CA ILE A 29 53.77 41.11 -39.13
C ILE A 29 53.21 39.89 -39.92
N LYS A 30 52.65 40.11 -41.11
CA LYS A 30 51.94 39.14 -41.98
C LYS A 30 52.85 38.54 -43.07
N ASN A 31 52.52 37.35 -43.62
CA ASN A 31 51.86 37.16 -44.96
C ASN A 31 52.29 35.88 -45.78
N LYS A 32 51.32 35.36 -46.57
CA LYS A 32 51.40 34.52 -47.80
C LYS A 32 52.15 33.15 -47.87
N ARG A 33 51.32 32.08 -47.94
CA ARG A 33 51.35 30.89 -48.83
C ARG A 33 52.62 30.55 -49.65
N MET A 34 53.27 29.44 -49.30
CA MET A 34 53.78 28.31 -50.14
C MET A 34 54.46 27.31 -49.17
N ASN A 35 54.48 25.98 -49.34
CA ASN A 35 54.03 25.11 -50.43
C ASN A 35 53.36 23.82 -49.88
N LYS A 36 52.89 22.92 -50.75
CA LYS A 36 52.32 21.60 -50.38
C LYS A 36 53.40 20.60 -49.89
N ILE A 37 52.93 19.49 -49.29
CA ILE A 37 53.68 18.24 -48.98
C ILE A 37 54.64 18.30 -47.77
N LEU A 38 54.09 18.31 -46.54
CA LEU A 38 54.66 17.55 -45.39
C LEU A 38 53.70 17.32 -44.19
N PHE A 39 52.38 17.36 -44.36
CA PHE A 39 51.42 17.08 -43.27
C PHE A 39 50.22 16.26 -43.79
N LEU A 40 50.41 14.93 -43.87
CA LEU A 40 49.35 13.95 -44.15
C LEU A 40 49.62 12.65 -43.38
N LEU A 41 49.97 12.77 -42.09
CA LEU A 41 50.26 11.63 -41.20
C LEU A 41 50.03 11.99 -39.72
N LEU A 42 49.00 12.80 -39.45
CA LEU A 42 48.64 13.26 -38.09
C LEU A 42 47.11 13.46 -37.93
N THR A 43 46.34 12.57 -38.56
CA THR A 43 44.86 12.55 -38.54
C THR A 43 44.35 11.12 -38.36
N ILE A 44 44.68 10.54 -37.20
CA ILE A 44 44.15 9.31 -36.58
C ILE A 44 44.71 9.33 -35.13
N PHE A 45 43.97 8.80 -34.16
CA PHE A 45 44.26 8.91 -32.71
C PHE A 45 44.12 10.33 -32.09
N SER A 46 43.07 11.06 -32.48
CA SER A 46 42.23 11.69 -31.46
C SER A 46 41.33 10.61 -30.87
N ILE A 47 41.85 9.82 -29.92
CA ILE A 47 40.97 9.17 -28.95
C ILE A 47 40.49 10.29 -28.04
N ASP A 48 39.19 10.57 -28.04
CA ASP A 48 38.57 11.28 -26.94
C ASP A 48 38.75 10.44 -25.69
N CYS A 49 39.79 10.77 -24.92
CA CYS A 49 39.93 10.30 -23.55
C CYS A 49 38.88 11.05 -22.72
N GLN A 50 37.62 10.66 -22.90
CA GLN A 50 36.60 10.84 -21.88
C GLN A 50 37.12 10.10 -20.66
N ALA A 51 37.73 10.84 -19.74
CA ALA A 51 37.86 10.38 -18.37
C ALA A 51 36.45 10.00 -17.94
N GLN A 52 36.25 8.73 -17.57
CA GLN A 52 34.96 8.29 -17.05
C GLN A 52 34.71 9.04 -15.75
N GLU A 53 33.90 10.11 -15.81
CA GLU A 53 33.27 10.64 -14.61
C GLU A 53 32.49 9.48 -14.00
N THR A 54 32.89 9.08 -12.80
CA THR A 54 32.29 7.93 -12.12
C THR A 54 30.85 8.28 -11.79
N GLU A 55 29.91 7.77 -12.58
CA GLU A 55 28.49 7.95 -12.35
C GLU A 55 28.13 7.57 -10.90
N LYS A 56 27.35 8.44 -10.26
CA LYS A 56 26.94 8.27 -8.86
C LYS A 56 26.04 7.03 -8.68
N PHE A 57 25.26 6.71 -9.70
CA PHE A 57 24.39 5.53 -9.78
C PHE A 57 24.56 4.86 -11.14
N ASN A 58 24.50 3.53 -11.18
CA ASN A 58 24.82 2.71 -12.36
C ASN A 58 23.64 2.57 -13.33
N LEU A 59 23.14 3.68 -13.86
CA LEU A 59 21.80 3.75 -14.47
C LEU A 59 21.73 3.25 -15.92
N GLY A 60 22.87 3.14 -16.61
CA GLY A 60 23.03 2.47 -17.91
C GLY A 60 23.69 1.08 -17.82
N PHE A 61 23.54 0.36 -16.70
CA PHE A 61 23.99 -1.04 -16.51
C PHE A 61 25.50 -1.36 -16.75
N GLU A 62 26.37 -0.38 -17.04
CA GLU A 62 27.76 -0.62 -17.44
C GLU A 62 28.70 -1.15 -16.35
N ASN A 63 28.45 -0.83 -15.07
CA ASN A 63 29.36 -1.16 -13.97
C ASN A 63 29.01 -2.50 -13.30
N GLN A 64 30.01 -3.36 -13.12
CA GLN A 64 29.86 -4.64 -12.41
C GLN A 64 31.15 -4.99 -11.65
N SER A 65 31.13 -4.85 -10.31
CA SER A 65 32.26 -5.19 -9.44
C SER A 65 32.25 -6.65 -8.95
N LYS A 66 31.13 -7.35 -9.11
CA LYS A 66 30.94 -8.73 -8.64
C LYS A 66 30.33 -9.61 -9.73
N LYS A 67 30.65 -10.91 -9.72
CA LYS A 67 30.01 -11.93 -10.59
C LYS A 67 28.61 -12.30 -10.08
N THR A 68 27.72 -11.32 -10.08
CA THR A 68 26.26 -11.46 -9.86
C THR A 68 25.54 -11.62 -11.20
N SER A 69 24.28 -12.06 -11.19
CA SER A 69 23.44 -12.16 -12.40
C SER A 69 23.04 -10.79 -12.98
N LEU A 70 23.09 -9.75 -12.15
CA LEU A 70 22.86 -8.35 -12.51
C LEU A 70 24.09 -7.49 -12.21
N THR A 71 24.13 -6.32 -12.83
CA THR A 71 25.14 -5.27 -12.64
C THR A 71 24.91 -4.47 -11.36
N ASP A 72 25.90 -3.69 -10.94
CA ASP A 72 25.97 -3.16 -9.58
C ASP A 72 24.78 -2.24 -9.25
N GLY A 73 24.13 -2.48 -8.11
CA GLY A 73 22.98 -1.72 -7.61
C GLY A 73 21.61 -2.18 -8.12
N TRP A 74 21.55 -2.96 -9.21
CA TRP A 74 20.31 -3.55 -9.73
C TRP A 74 19.96 -4.86 -9.02
N PHE A 75 18.66 -5.06 -8.75
CA PHE A 75 18.13 -6.27 -8.09
C PHE A 75 16.77 -6.68 -8.67
N LYS A 76 16.33 -7.89 -8.32
CA LYS A 76 15.10 -8.52 -8.84
C LYS A 76 13.88 -8.23 -7.96
N TRP A 77 12.79 -7.84 -8.62
CA TRP A 77 11.42 -7.96 -8.15
C TRP A 77 10.59 -8.84 -9.10
N GLY A 78 9.52 -9.45 -8.60
CA GLY A 78 8.70 -10.42 -9.35
C GLY A 78 9.40 -11.78 -9.56
N ASP A 79 8.78 -12.64 -10.36
CA ASP A 79 9.16 -14.05 -10.51
C ASP A 79 10.03 -14.33 -11.73
N TYR A 80 9.93 -13.50 -12.77
CA TYR A 80 10.54 -13.72 -14.10
C TYR A 80 12.07 -13.73 -14.12
N GLU A 81 12.66 -14.25 -15.20
CA GLU A 81 14.11 -14.28 -15.35
C GLU A 81 14.64 -12.87 -15.66
N LEU A 82 15.66 -12.46 -14.93
CA LEU A 82 16.33 -11.17 -15.06
C LEU A 82 17.82 -11.40 -15.31
N SER A 83 18.37 -10.72 -16.32
CA SER A 83 19.76 -10.85 -16.74
C SER A 83 20.28 -9.55 -17.34
N ILE A 84 21.56 -9.53 -17.70
CA ILE A 84 22.18 -8.45 -18.49
C ILE A 84 22.44 -8.99 -19.90
N ASP A 85 22.07 -8.22 -20.92
CA ASP A 85 22.24 -8.57 -22.33
C ASP A 85 23.21 -7.60 -23.02
N SER A 86 23.89 -8.07 -24.05
CA SER A 86 24.74 -7.27 -24.95
C SER A 86 23.94 -6.49 -26.01
N ILE A 87 22.64 -6.77 -26.15
CA ILE A 87 21.70 -5.96 -26.93
C ILE A 87 21.38 -4.70 -26.11
N ALA A 88 22.17 -3.65 -26.27
CA ALA A 88 21.99 -2.37 -25.57
C ALA A 88 21.48 -1.25 -26.49
N HIS A 89 21.12 -0.11 -25.90
CA HIS A 89 20.80 1.14 -26.61
C HIS A 89 22.03 2.05 -26.67
N SER A 90 22.75 2.19 -25.55
CA SER A 90 24.09 2.78 -25.49
C SER A 90 25.08 1.80 -24.83
N GLY A 91 26.30 2.25 -24.51
CA GLY A 91 27.28 1.41 -23.80
C GLY A 91 27.56 0.04 -24.45
N ARG A 92 27.42 -1.02 -23.64
CA ARG A 92 27.66 -2.44 -23.98
C ARG A 92 26.63 -3.37 -23.33
N ASN A 93 25.98 -2.95 -22.25
CA ASN A 93 25.08 -3.74 -21.42
C ASN A 93 23.67 -3.14 -21.40
N SER A 94 22.62 -3.96 -21.31
CA SER A 94 21.28 -3.52 -20.91
C SER A 94 20.63 -4.49 -19.92
N GLY A 95 19.68 -4.00 -19.15
CA GLY A 95 18.88 -4.82 -18.23
C GLY A 95 17.77 -5.56 -18.97
N LYS A 96 17.78 -6.90 -18.94
CA LYS A 96 16.78 -7.75 -19.61
C LYS A 96 15.83 -8.43 -18.63
N ILE A 97 14.57 -8.55 -19.03
CA ILE A 97 13.54 -9.38 -18.41
C ILE A 97 12.97 -10.35 -19.44
N THR A 98 12.88 -11.63 -19.09
CA THR A 98 12.29 -12.72 -19.89
C THR A 98 11.16 -13.38 -19.10
N SER A 99 9.96 -13.46 -19.68
CA SER A 99 8.81 -14.07 -18.99
C SER A 99 8.94 -15.58 -18.79
N ASP A 100 8.11 -16.12 -17.89
CA ASP A 100 7.77 -17.54 -17.91
C ASP A 100 6.96 -17.93 -19.17
N GLN A 101 6.72 -19.23 -19.36
CA GLN A 101 5.93 -19.74 -20.49
C GLN A 101 4.44 -19.40 -20.39
N THR A 102 3.93 -19.20 -19.17
CA THR A 102 2.51 -18.96 -18.86
C THR A 102 2.09 -17.51 -18.99
N GLY A 103 3.01 -16.54 -18.85
CA GLY A 103 2.68 -15.11 -18.84
C GLY A 103 1.88 -14.69 -17.60
N SER A 104 1.99 -15.44 -16.50
CA SER A 104 1.04 -15.36 -15.37
C SER A 104 1.45 -14.45 -14.21
N SER A 105 2.59 -13.78 -14.30
CA SER A 105 3.14 -12.91 -13.24
C SER A 105 3.81 -11.67 -13.84
N PHE A 106 4.90 -11.21 -13.22
CA PHE A 106 5.73 -10.11 -13.69
C PHE A 106 7.21 -10.33 -13.28
N GLY A 107 8.08 -9.54 -13.89
CA GLY A 107 9.43 -9.28 -13.40
C GLY A 107 9.70 -7.78 -13.46
N SER A 108 10.53 -7.28 -12.56
CA SER A 108 10.97 -5.89 -12.58
C SER A 108 12.43 -5.80 -12.12
N ILE A 109 13.26 -5.21 -12.98
CA ILE A 109 14.68 -4.97 -12.72
C ILE A 109 14.81 -3.59 -12.09
N ALA A 110 15.11 -3.55 -10.79
CA ALA A 110 14.94 -2.37 -9.95
C ALA A 110 16.26 -1.87 -9.37
N TYR A 111 16.36 -0.55 -9.20
CA TYR A 111 17.48 0.16 -8.59
C TYR A 111 16.95 1.04 -7.45
N LYS A 112 17.71 1.12 -6.35
CA LYS A 112 17.34 1.89 -5.16
C LYS A 112 18.24 3.11 -5.00
N ILE A 113 17.64 4.30 -4.92
CA ILE A 113 18.31 5.59 -4.71
C ILE A 113 17.81 6.20 -3.39
N PRO A 114 18.67 6.62 -2.45
CA PRO A 114 18.25 7.37 -1.27
C PRO A 114 17.55 8.69 -1.65
N ALA A 115 16.42 9.01 -1.03
CA ALA A 115 15.64 10.22 -1.36
C ALA A 115 16.22 11.49 -0.69
N ASN A 116 17.54 11.67 -0.77
CA ASN A 116 18.33 12.66 -0.04
C ASN A 116 18.35 14.04 -0.73
N TYR A 117 17.23 14.45 -1.34
CA TYR A 117 17.18 15.61 -2.23
C TYR A 117 16.05 16.57 -1.86
N ALA A 118 16.21 17.83 -2.25
CA ALA A 118 15.15 18.83 -2.22
C ALA A 118 14.55 18.97 -3.64
N GLY A 119 13.24 19.21 -3.71
CA GLY A 119 12.52 19.44 -4.95
C GLY A 119 11.02 19.15 -4.79
N LYS A 120 10.24 19.33 -5.85
CA LYS A 120 8.77 19.15 -5.83
C LYS A 120 8.24 18.19 -6.88
N LYS A 121 9.02 17.88 -7.91
CA LYS A 121 8.69 16.92 -8.97
C LYS A 121 9.87 16.00 -9.24
N ILE A 122 9.57 14.74 -9.53
CA ILE A 122 10.52 13.70 -9.87
C ILE A 122 10.13 13.09 -11.21
N LYS A 123 11.09 13.03 -12.14
CA LYS A 123 10.89 12.55 -13.51
C LYS A 123 11.91 11.47 -13.82
N LEU A 124 11.42 10.30 -14.22
CA LEU A 124 12.23 9.20 -14.75
C LEU A 124 12.07 9.17 -16.27
N GLU A 125 13.19 9.13 -16.97
CA GLU A 125 13.28 8.83 -18.39
C GLU A 125 14.12 7.56 -18.57
N GLY A 126 13.92 6.84 -19.67
CA GLY A 126 14.70 5.63 -19.98
C GLY A 126 14.31 5.07 -21.35
N PHE A 127 15.18 4.24 -21.92
CA PHE A 127 14.92 3.54 -23.17
C PHE A 127 14.44 2.11 -22.91
N MET A 128 13.45 1.67 -23.70
CA MET A 128 12.89 0.33 -23.64
C MET A 128 12.73 -0.26 -25.03
N LYS A 129 13.10 -1.53 -25.20
CA LYS A 129 12.89 -2.36 -26.40
C LYS A 129 12.11 -3.60 -25.98
N ILE A 130 11.16 -4.05 -26.78
CA ILE A 130 10.27 -5.17 -26.42
C ILE A 130 10.06 -6.16 -27.57
N LYS A 131 9.79 -7.41 -27.22
CA LYS A 131 9.53 -8.50 -28.17
C LYS A 131 8.43 -9.41 -27.66
N ASN A 132 7.41 -9.60 -28.48
CA ASN A 132 6.26 -10.48 -28.28
C ASN A 132 5.58 -10.30 -26.91
N VAL A 133 5.39 -9.06 -26.47
CA VAL A 133 4.70 -8.73 -25.21
C VAL A 133 3.19 -8.94 -25.37
N GLU A 134 2.68 -10.00 -24.73
CA GLU A 134 1.32 -10.55 -24.87
C GLU A 134 0.66 -10.71 -23.48
N ASN A 135 -0.65 -10.48 -23.40
CA ASN A 135 -1.48 -10.68 -22.19
C ASN A 135 -1.01 -9.90 -20.94
N GLY A 136 -0.29 -8.81 -21.14
CA GLY A 136 0.20 -7.90 -20.11
C GLY A 136 0.80 -6.65 -20.75
N TYR A 137 1.86 -6.09 -20.19
CA TYR A 137 2.52 -4.87 -20.68
C TYR A 137 3.98 -4.84 -20.24
N ALA A 138 4.78 -4.00 -20.91
CA ALA A 138 6.09 -3.57 -20.44
C ALA A 138 6.08 -2.07 -20.13
N GLY A 139 6.97 -1.60 -19.26
CA GLY A 139 7.06 -0.18 -18.92
C GLY A 139 8.29 0.17 -18.10
N LEU A 140 8.53 1.47 -17.93
CA LEU A 140 9.35 1.96 -16.82
C LEU A 140 8.50 1.96 -15.55
N LEU A 141 9.14 2.06 -14.38
CA LEU A 141 8.49 2.19 -13.08
C LEU A 141 9.25 3.21 -12.25
N LEU A 142 8.52 4.14 -11.64
CA LEU A 142 9.02 5.13 -10.71
C LEU A 142 8.16 5.10 -9.44
N ARG A 143 8.81 4.95 -8.30
CA ARG A 143 8.19 4.79 -6.98
C ARG A 143 8.97 5.58 -5.94
N VAL A 144 8.29 6.26 -5.02
CA VAL A 144 8.92 6.89 -3.85
C VAL A 144 8.22 6.41 -2.59
N ASP A 145 9.02 5.89 -1.66
CA ASP A 145 8.57 5.31 -0.40
C ASP A 145 9.04 6.14 0.80
N GLY A 146 8.22 6.15 1.85
CA GLY A 146 8.53 6.75 3.15
C GLY A 146 7.53 6.29 4.22
N ASN A 147 7.93 6.36 5.49
CA ASN A 147 7.19 5.81 6.64
C ASN A 147 6.76 4.34 6.41
N GLY A 148 7.60 3.52 5.78
CA GLY A 148 7.30 2.12 5.45
C GLY A 148 6.21 1.89 4.40
N SER A 149 5.78 2.93 3.68
CA SER A 149 4.69 2.91 2.70
C SER A 149 5.13 3.49 1.35
N SER A 150 4.35 3.25 0.30
CA SER A 150 4.56 3.91 -1.00
C SER A 150 3.73 5.19 -1.08
N LEU A 151 4.41 6.32 -1.31
CA LEU A 151 3.83 7.66 -1.28
C LEU A 151 3.35 8.09 -2.67
N VAL A 152 4.13 7.78 -3.70
CA VAL A 152 3.79 7.98 -5.12
C VAL A 152 4.35 6.82 -5.95
N PHE A 153 3.60 6.42 -6.98
CA PHE A 153 3.89 5.25 -7.81
C PHE A 153 3.29 5.40 -9.21
N ASP A 154 4.06 5.08 -10.24
CA ASP A 154 3.57 4.75 -11.58
C ASP A 154 4.48 3.68 -12.21
N ASN A 155 3.88 2.78 -12.99
CA ASN A 155 4.50 1.65 -13.69
C ASN A 155 4.12 1.61 -15.18
N MET A 156 3.50 2.68 -15.71
CA MET A 156 3.01 2.82 -17.07
C MET A 156 1.96 1.78 -17.51
N GLN A 157 1.37 1.01 -16.59
CA GLN A 157 0.36 -0.02 -16.91
C GLN A 157 -0.81 0.54 -17.73
N ASN A 158 -1.24 1.77 -17.43
CA ASN A 158 -2.32 2.47 -18.14
C ASN A 158 -1.98 2.80 -19.61
N GLN A 159 -0.72 2.69 -20.02
CA GLN A 159 -0.25 2.89 -21.40
C GLN A 159 -0.27 1.59 -22.23
N ASN A 160 -0.44 0.43 -21.58
CA ASN A 160 -0.63 -0.91 -22.19
C ASN A 160 0.38 -1.24 -23.33
N ILE A 161 1.67 -0.97 -23.10
CA ILE A 161 2.71 -1.11 -24.11
C ILE A 161 3.00 -2.60 -24.37
N THR A 162 2.64 -3.04 -25.57
CA THR A 162 2.54 -4.44 -25.99
C THR A 162 3.19 -4.69 -27.36
N GLY A 163 3.32 -5.97 -27.74
CA GLY A 163 3.83 -6.42 -29.03
C GLY A 163 5.36 -6.45 -29.12
N THR A 164 5.88 -6.11 -30.30
CA THR A 164 7.32 -6.03 -30.60
C THR A 164 7.65 -4.63 -31.10
N LYS A 165 8.63 -3.98 -30.47
CA LYS A 165 9.08 -2.61 -30.79
C LYS A 165 10.58 -2.52 -30.59
N ASP A 166 11.26 -1.74 -31.44
CA ASP A 166 12.65 -1.38 -31.20
C ASP A 166 12.80 -0.36 -30.07
N TRP A 167 14.04 0.00 -29.73
CA TRP A 167 14.36 0.97 -28.70
C TRP A 167 13.57 2.28 -28.86
N GLN A 168 12.79 2.60 -27.83
CA GLN A 168 12.00 3.83 -27.74
C GLN A 168 12.20 4.45 -26.36
N LYS A 169 12.27 5.77 -26.31
CA LYS A 169 12.37 6.52 -25.06
C LYS A 169 10.99 6.70 -24.43
N TYR A 170 10.89 6.43 -23.14
CA TYR A 170 9.68 6.58 -22.33
C TYR A 170 9.94 7.51 -21.14
N THR A 171 8.87 7.95 -20.47
CA THR A 171 8.94 8.94 -19.38
C THR A 171 7.80 8.75 -18.38
N ILE A 172 8.13 8.91 -17.10
CA ILE A 172 7.20 9.04 -15.98
C ILE A 172 7.48 10.38 -15.28
N SER A 173 6.45 11.05 -14.76
CA SER A 173 6.62 12.26 -13.95
C SER A 173 5.60 12.29 -12.81
N LEU A 174 6.10 12.39 -11.58
CA LEU A 174 5.31 12.40 -10.34
C LEU A 174 5.67 13.66 -9.53
N ASP A 175 4.79 14.05 -8.61
CA ASP A 175 5.18 14.97 -7.54
C ASP A 175 6.16 14.26 -6.59
N TYR A 176 7.15 14.98 -6.07
CA TYR A 176 8.20 14.42 -5.21
C TYR A 176 7.88 14.73 -3.74
N PRO A 177 7.59 13.72 -2.89
CA PRO A 177 7.19 13.95 -1.51
C PRO A 177 8.37 14.39 -0.63
N GLU A 178 8.14 15.42 0.19
CA GLU A 178 9.10 15.92 1.19
C GLU A 178 9.47 14.79 2.18
N GLU A 179 8.49 13.97 2.55
CA GLU A 179 8.58 12.82 3.45
C GLU A 179 9.14 11.53 2.81
N GLY A 180 9.50 11.54 1.53
CA GLY A 180 10.12 10.39 0.86
C GLY A 180 11.52 10.05 1.41
N GLU A 181 11.76 8.77 1.69
CA GLU A 181 13.01 8.19 2.19
C GLU A 181 13.80 7.45 1.09
N ASN A 182 13.09 6.76 0.19
CA ASN A 182 13.68 5.87 -0.81
C ASN A 182 13.01 6.12 -2.16
N ILE A 183 13.78 6.36 -3.22
CA ILE A 183 13.33 6.33 -4.61
C ILE A 183 13.68 4.95 -5.18
N PHE A 184 12.74 4.34 -5.87
CA PHE A 184 12.97 3.16 -6.69
C PHE A 184 12.66 3.48 -8.14
N ILE A 185 13.59 3.11 -9.02
CA ILE A 185 13.40 3.16 -10.48
C ILE A 185 13.56 1.75 -11.02
N ALA A 186 12.80 1.37 -12.03
CA ALA A 186 12.88 0.04 -12.61
C ALA A 186 12.42 -0.03 -14.07
N GLY A 187 12.82 -1.09 -14.76
CA GLY A 187 12.05 -1.66 -15.86
C GLY A 187 11.06 -2.69 -15.34
N ILE A 188 9.89 -2.85 -15.96
CA ILE A 188 8.89 -3.88 -15.61
C ILE A 188 8.35 -4.56 -16.87
N LEU A 189 8.14 -5.87 -16.78
CA LEU A 189 7.42 -6.69 -17.74
C LEU A 189 6.41 -7.56 -16.97
N SER A 190 5.14 -7.47 -17.35
CA SER A 190 4.07 -8.39 -16.91
C SER A 190 3.39 -8.99 -18.13
N GLY A 191 2.89 -10.22 -18.01
CA GLY A 191 2.49 -11.01 -19.17
C GLY A 191 3.69 -11.68 -19.84
N LYS A 192 3.43 -12.33 -20.97
CA LYS A 192 4.43 -13.09 -21.72
C LYS A 192 5.27 -12.18 -22.60
N GLY A 193 6.57 -12.43 -22.75
CA GLY A 193 7.45 -11.71 -23.69
C GLY A 193 8.91 -11.56 -23.24
N GLU A 194 9.65 -10.72 -23.95
CA GLU A 194 10.99 -10.22 -23.56
C GLU A 194 11.00 -8.69 -23.59
N ALA A 195 11.69 -8.08 -22.63
CA ALA A 195 11.91 -6.63 -22.57
C ALA A 195 13.35 -6.31 -22.17
N TRP A 196 13.93 -5.27 -22.80
CA TRP A 196 15.25 -4.72 -22.50
C TRP A 196 15.10 -3.26 -22.10
N PHE A 197 15.91 -2.82 -21.14
CA PHE A 197 15.87 -1.50 -20.52
C PHE A 197 17.27 -0.91 -20.42
N ASP A 198 17.42 0.38 -20.73
CA ASP A 198 18.72 1.05 -20.79
C ASP A 198 18.61 2.58 -20.61
N ASP A 199 19.74 3.26 -20.43
CA ASP A 199 19.88 4.72 -20.35
C ASP A 199 18.87 5.41 -19.41
N PHE A 200 18.72 4.91 -18.18
CA PHE A 200 17.82 5.53 -17.21
C PHE A 200 18.35 6.90 -16.74
N VAL A 201 17.55 7.95 -16.91
CA VAL A 201 17.84 9.30 -16.41
C VAL A 201 16.78 9.71 -15.40
N LEU A 202 17.17 9.79 -14.13
CA LEU A 202 16.33 10.32 -13.06
C LEU A 202 16.66 11.79 -12.80
N SER A 203 15.64 12.62 -12.69
CA SER A 203 15.77 14.06 -12.41
C SER A 203 14.76 14.55 -11.38
N ILE A 204 15.14 15.57 -10.61
CA ILE A 204 14.30 16.22 -9.59
C ILE A 204 14.27 17.72 -9.90
N ASP A 205 13.07 18.29 -10.05
CA ASP A 205 12.79 19.64 -10.58
C ASP A 205 13.51 20.01 -11.89
N GLY A 206 14.03 19.00 -12.62
CA GLY A 206 14.76 19.13 -13.88
C GLY A 206 16.27 18.87 -13.78
N GLU A 207 16.85 18.86 -12.58
CA GLU A 207 18.28 18.56 -12.36
C GLU A 207 18.53 17.05 -12.28
N ASN A 208 19.60 16.56 -12.92
CA ASN A 208 19.94 15.13 -12.98
C ASN A 208 20.50 14.63 -11.64
N VAL A 209 19.96 13.51 -11.13
CA VAL A 209 20.35 12.90 -9.84
C VAL A 209 21.82 12.49 -9.76
N GLN A 210 22.49 12.25 -10.91
CA GLN A 210 23.93 11.96 -10.97
C GLN A 210 24.77 13.14 -10.44
N THR A 211 24.34 14.38 -10.75
CA THR A 211 25.04 15.63 -10.41
C THR A 211 24.39 16.42 -9.27
N LEU A 212 23.12 16.13 -8.95
CA LEU A 212 22.35 16.81 -7.91
C LEU A 212 22.98 16.58 -6.53
N LYS A 213 23.20 17.68 -5.81
CA LYS A 213 23.75 17.64 -4.46
C LYS A 213 22.73 17.07 -3.49
N GLU A 214 23.18 16.16 -2.62
CA GLU A 214 22.36 15.69 -1.52
C GLU A 214 22.18 16.79 -0.49
N GLY A 215 20.92 17.05 -0.14
CA GLY A 215 20.53 17.91 0.97
C GLY A 215 20.11 17.05 2.15
N LYS A 216 20.42 17.49 3.37
CA LYS A 216 19.67 16.98 4.52
C LYS A 216 18.23 17.45 4.35
N LYS A 217 17.30 16.50 4.26
CA LYS A 217 15.87 16.80 4.46
C LYS A 217 15.70 17.22 5.92
N ASP A 218 15.13 18.40 6.13
CA ASP A 218 14.74 18.87 7.46
C ASP A 218 13.53 18.06 7.92
N LEU A 219 13.80 16.92 8.56
CA LEU A 219 12.78 16.04 9.11
C LEU A 219 11.87 16.80 10.08
N SER A 220 10.56 16.62 9.94
CA SER A 220 9.58 17.19 10.85
C SER A 220 9.79 16.68 12.28
N LYS A 221 9.26 17.42 13.28
CA LYS A 221 9.29 16.98 14.68
C LYS A 221 8.72 15.58 14.89
N VAL A 222 7.70 15.21 14.11
CA VAL A 222 7.09 13.86 14.11
C VAL A 222 8.08 12.79 13.63
N GLN A 223 8.83 13.06 12.57
CA GLN A 223 9.80 12.11 11.99
C GLN A 223 11.09 11.98 12.81
N LEU A 224 11.46 13.03 13.55
CA LEU A 224 12.57 13.01 14.50
C LEU A 224 12.23 12.29 15.81
N ASP A 225 10.94 12.15 16.14
CA ASP A 225 10.47 11.48 17.35
C ASP A 225 10.40 9.95 17.14
N LYS A 226 11.42 9.26 17.67
CA LYS A 226 11.64 7.81 17.53
C LYS A 226 11.56 7.03 18.84
N GLU A 227 11.01 7.62 19.92
CA GLU A 227 11.06 7.04 21.27
C GLU A 227 10.48 5.61 21.33
N PHE A 228 9.44 5.31 20.56
CA PHE A 228 8.73 4.03 20.57
C PHE A 228 8.80 3.28 19.22
N ASP A 229 9.84 3.51 18.40
CA ASP A 229 10.07 2.78 17.14
C ASP A 229 10.18 1.25 17.36
N ASN A 230 10.56 0.82 18.58
CA ASN A 230 10.84 -0.58 18.96
C ASN A 230 9.83 -1.19 19.97
N GLY A 231 8.69 -0.54 20.21
CA GLY A 231 7.68 -0.95 21.20
C GLY A 231 7.24 0.21 22.09
N SER A 232 6.04 0.12 22.69
CA SER A 232 5.42 1.23 23.44
C SER A 232 5.77 1.26 24.92
N LEU A 233 6.40 0.20 25.44
CA LEU A 233 6.72 -0.01 26.86
C LEU A 233 5.47 -0.10 27.77
N ILE A 234 4.30 -0.35 27.20
CA ILE A 234 3.03 -0.55 27.91
C ILE A 234 2.79 -2.05 28.18
N ALA A 235 2.23 -2.37 29.34
CA ALA A 235 1.73 -3.71 29.65
C ALA A 235 0.50 -3.63 30.58
N PHE A 236 -0.58 -4.33 30.23
CA PHE A 236 -1.84 -4.35 30.99
C PHE A 236 -1.99 -5.65 31.79
N SER A 237 -1.60 -5.62 33.07
CA SER A 237 -1.65 -6.82 33.93
C SER A 237 -3.07 -7.30 34.30
N LYS A 238 -4.03 -6.37 34.46
CA LYS A 238 -5.45 -6.70 34.69
C LYS A 238 -6.37 -5.54 34.33
N LEU A 239 -7.40 -5.83 33.53
CA LEU A 239 -8.50 -4.90 33.29
C LEU A 239 -9.62 -5.03 34.35
N THR A 240 -10.30 -3.92 34.60
CA THR A 240 -11.49 -3.78 35.44
C THR A 240 -12.50 -2.93 34.66
N SER A 241 -13.79 -2.93 35.02
CA SER A 241 -14.77 -2.04 34.36
C SER A 241 -14.28 -0.60 34.38
N LYS A 242 -13.83 -0.09 35.54
CA LYS A 242 -13.38 1.30 35.69
C LYS A 242 -12.14 1.63 34.86
N SER A 243 -11.21 0.68 34.69
CA SER A 243 -10.05 0.91 33.80
C SER A 243 -10.44 0.82 32.31
N ILE A 244 -11.38 -0.04 31.93
CA ILE A 244 -11.95 -0.07 30.58
C ILE A 244 -12.68 1.25 30.28
N ASP A 245 -13.52 1.74 31.20
CA ASP A 245 -14.24 3.03 31.07
C ASP A 245 -13.26 4.20 30.93
N ASN A 246 -12.19 4.23 31.75
CA ASN A 246 -11.14 5.24 31.65
C ASN A 246 -10.38 5.14 30.31
N LEU A 247 -10.03 3.93 29.84
CA LEU A 247 -9.37 3.75 28.54
C LEU A 247 -10.29 4.14 27.37
N ALA A 248 -11.60 3.86 27.45
CA ALA A 248 -12.56 4.28 26.44
C ALA A 248 -12.73 5.81 26.42
N LEU A 249 -12.72 6.47 27.57
CA LEU A 249 -12.68 7.94 27.63
C LEU A 249 -11.39 8.50 27.01
N LEU A 250 -10.22 7.89 27.29
CA LEU A 250 -8.96 8.28 26.69
C LEU A 250 -8.97 8.10 25.17
N GLY A 251 -9.48 6.99 24.65
CA GLY A 251 -9.56 6.74 23.21
C GLY A 251 -10.42 7.77 22.47
N ARG A 252 -11.54 8.20 23.06
CA ARG A 252 -12.36 9.31 22.54
C ARG A 252 -11.59 10.63 22.52
N ILE A 253 -10.92 10.96 23.62
CA ILE A 253 -10.20 12.22 23.78
C ILE A 253 -8.97 12.26 22.87
N TRP A 254 -8.22 11.17 22.77
CA TRP A 254 -7.06 11.03 21.89
C TRP A 254 -7.42 11.24 20.43
N GLY A 255 -8.49 10.61 19.93
CA GLY A 255 -8.93 10.79 18.53
C GLY A 255 -9.65 12.11 18.28
N PHE A 256 -10.39 12.63 19.27
CA PHE A 256 -10.90 14.00 19.23
C PHE A 256 -9.76 14.99 19.04
N LEU A 257 -8.72 14.92 19.87
CA LEU A 257 -7.54 15.79 19.77
C LEU A 257 -6.82 15.58 18.44
N LYS A 258 -6.67 14.33 17.96
CA LYS A 258 -6.01 14.00 16.66
C LYS A 258 -6.59 14.78 15.50
N TYR A 259 -7.91 14.99 15.47
CA TYR A 259 -8.63 15.63 14.36
C TYR A 259 -9.06 17.08 14.61
N HIS A 260 -8.79 17.64 15.80
CA HIS A 260 -9.27 18.99 16.17
C HIS A 260 -8.18 19.92 16.72
N HIS A 261 -7.17 19.41 17.43
CA HIS A 261 -6.19 20.27 18.11
C HIS A 261 -5.25 20.96 17.12
N PRO A 262 -5.11 22.30 17.13
CA PRO A 262 -4.29 23.03 16.15
C PRO A 262 -2.84 22.52 16.03
N GLU A 263 -2.16 22.22 17.15
CA GLU A 263 -0.77 21.76 17.10
C GLU A 263 -0.59 20.31 16.63
N ILE A 264 -1.60 19.45 16.83
CA ILE A 264 -1.58 18.09 16.28
C ILE A 264 -1.88 18.15 14.77
N ALA A 265 -2.85 18.98 14.37
CA ALA A 265 -3.18 19.24 12.97
C ALA A 265 -2.01 19.84 12.17
N LYS A 266 -1.09 20.58 12.83
CA LYS A 266 0.17 21.09 12.24
C LYS A 266 1.27 20.03 12.08
N GLY A 267 1.19 18.88 12.78
CA GLY A 267 2.27 17.91 12.84
C GLY A 267 3.42 18.32 13.77
N ASN A 268 3.12 18.96 14.91
CA ASN A 268 4.14 19.29 15.91
C ASN A 268 4.46 18.13 16.89
N TYR A 269 3.63 17.08 16.94
CA TYR A 269 3.72 15.97 17.89
C TYR A 269 3.50 14.62 17.17
N ASN A 270 4.33 13.61 17.45
CA ASN A 270 4.05 12.24 17.04
C ASN A 270 2.90 11.71 17.92
N TRP A 271 1.67 11.87 17.43
CA TRP A 271 0.48 11.77 18.27
C TRP A 271 0.17 10.35 18.77
N ASP A 272 0.68 9.35 18.05
CA ASP A 272 0.60 7.96 18.46
C ASP A 272 1.59 7.68 19.63
N TYR A 273 2.75 8.37 19.68
CA TYR A 273 3.73 8.27 20.77
C TYR A 273 3.36 9.13 21.99
N GLU A 274 2.69 10.26 21.79
CA GLU A 274 2.08 11.02 22.90
C GLU A 274 1.07 10.20 23.71
N LEU A 275 0.36 9.25 23.07
CA LEU A 275 -0.48 8.29 23.80
C LEU A 275 0.37 7.44 24.75
N PHE A 276 1.48 6.89 24.27
CA PHE A 276 2.36 6.02 25.05
C PHE A 276 3.09 6.77 26.18
N ARG A 277 3.42 8.05 26.01
CA ARG A 277 3.93 8.92 27.08
C ARG A 277 2.90 9.18 28.18
N PHE A 278 1.64 9.41 27.82
CA PHE A 278 0.60 9.77 28.77
C PHE A 278 0.01 8.55 29.53
N LEU A 279 -0.10 7.40 28.87
CA LEU A 279 -0.80 6.21 29.34
C LEU A 279 -0.26 5.63 30.68
N PRO A 280 1.06 5.57 30.97
CA PRO A 280 1.61 5.11 32.25
C PRO A 280 1.29 6.01 33.45
N THR A 281 0.89 7.26 33.21
CA THR A 281 0.45 8.20 34.24
C THR A 281 -1.07 8.16 34.36
N TYR A 282 -1.77 8.20 33.24
CA TYR A 282 -3.23 8.14 33.16
C TYR A 282 -3.83 6.88 33.82
N THR A 283 -3.22 5.71 33.59
CA THR A 283 -3.65 4.43 34.18
C THR A 283 -3.49 4.36 35.70
N LYS A 284 -2.74 5.29 36.31
CA LYS A 284 -2.52 5.38 37.77
C LYS A 284 -3.40 6.42 38.46
N ALA A 285 -4.33 7.05 37.73
CA ALA A 285 -5.26 8.04 38.28
C ALA A 285 -6.13 7.44 39.41
N LYS A 286 -6.16 8.11 40.56
CA LYS A 286 -6.74 7.58 41.81
C LYS A 286 -8.27 7.62 41.83
N ASN A 287 -8.87 8.52 41.07
CA ASN A 287 -10.32 8.74 40.94
C ASN A 287 -10.61 9.62 39.71
N ASP A 288 -11.89 9.85 39.40
CA ASP A 288 -12.31 10.65 38.25
C ASP A 288 -11.81 12.11 38.27
N MET A 289 -11.71 12.76 39.43
CA MET A 289 -11.19 14.14 39.52
C MET A 289 -9.68 14.20 39.24
N ASP A 290 -8.94 13.17 39.66
CA ASP A 290 -7.50 13.01 39.42
C ASP A 290 -7.24 12.76 37.92
N ARG A 291 -8.02 11.85 37.32
CA ARG A 291 -8.02 11.56 35.88
C ARG A 291 -8.30 12.81 35.04
N ASP A 292 -9.35 13.54 35.36
CA ASP A 292 -9.77 14.72 34.59
C ASP A 292 -8.72 15.85 34.68
N LYS A 293 -8.06 16.01 35.84
CA LYS A 293 -6.91 16.92 35.99
C LYS A 293 -5.73 16.50 35.12
N LEU A 294 -5.40 15.21 35.09
CA LEU A 294 -4.32 14.69 34.21
C LEU A 294 -4.62 14.96 32.73
N ILE A 295 -5.88 14.74 32.29
CA ILE A 295 -6.29 15.07 30.91
C ILE A 295 -6.14 16.57 30.64
N ILE A 296 -6.69 17.43 31.50
CA ILE A 296 -6.61 18.90 31.31
C ILE A 296 -5.14 19.36 31.26
N SER A 297 -4.28 18.80 32.12
CA SER A 297 -2.84 19.09 32.11
C SER A 297 -2.16 18.65 30.82
N TRP A 298 -2.52 17.48 30.27
CA TRP A 298 -1.99 17.00 29.00
C TRP A 298 -2.43 17.86 27.83
N ILE A 299 -3.71 18.25 27.74
CA ILE A 299 -4.18 19.17 26.69
C ILE A 299 -3.50 20.55 26.83
N ASN A 300 -3.15 20.99 28.05
CA ASN A 300 -2.38 22.22 28.26
C ASN A 300 -0.90 22.10 27.83
N SER A 301 -0.28 20.91 27.83
CA SER A 301 1.10 20.72 27.36
C SER A 301 1.26 20.63 25.84
N LEU A 302 0.15 20.59 25.08
CA LEU A 302 0.16 20.52 23.62
C LEU A 302 0.29 21.87 22.92
N GLY A 303 0.63 22.94 23.67
CA GLY A 303 0.78 24.31 23.17
C GLY A 303 -0.43 25.21 23.43
N GLU A 304 -0.26 26.50 23.17
CA GLU A 304 -1.33 27.48 23.31
C GLU A 304 -2.33 27.37 22.15
N ILE A 305 -3.62 27.56 22.47
CA ILE A 305 -4.72 27.49 21.50
C ILE A 305 -5.20 28.92 21.23
N GLU A 306 -4.76 29.49 20.12
CA GLU A 306 -5.21 30.81 19.66
C GLU A 306 -6.73 30.85 19.44
N GLN A 307 -7.36 32.00 19.71
CA GLN A 307 -8.79 32.18 19.46
C GLN A 307 -9.09 32.20 17.95
N CYS A 308 -9.83 31.20 17.46
CA CYS A 308 -10.11 31.05 16.04
C CYS A 308 -11.20 32.01 15.55
N LYS A 309 -10.78 33.19 15.09
CA LYS A 309 -11.67 34.29 14.63
C LYS A 309 -12.60 33.90 13.46
N ASN A 310 -12.18 32.95 12.62
CA ASN A 310 -12.84 32.60 11.37
C ASN A 310 -13.36 31.14 11.34
N CYS A 311 -13.41 30.45 12.49
CA CYS A 311 -13.83 29.05 12.55
C CYS A 311 -15.32 28.90 12.19
N LYS A 312 -15.59 28.17 11.10
CA LYS A 312 -16.95 27.87 10.66
C LYS A 312 -17.61 26.86 11.60
N SER A 313 -18.91 27.00 11.84
CA SER A 313 -19.72 25.91 12.39
C SER A 313 -19.88 24.80 11.36
N THR A 314 -20.06 23.56 11.81
CA THR A 314 -20.60 22.49 10.96
C THR A 314 -21.93 22.94 10.36
N ASP A 315 -22.22 22.59 9.11
CA ASP A 315 -23.47 22.98 8.46
C ASP A 315 -24.68 22.47 9.25
N LYS A 316 -25.73 23.31 9.36
CA LYS A 316 -27.00 22.91 9.97
C LYS A 316 -27.62 21.73 9.21
N ASN A 317 -27.50 21.74 7.88
CA ASN A 317 -28.05 20.73 6.97
C ASN A 317 -27.14 19.50 6.78
N ALA A 318 -25.97 19.42 7.41
CA ALA A 318 -25.12 18.24 7.30
C ALA A 318 -25.85 17.00 7.83
N PHE A 319 -26.10 16.03 6.95
CA PHE A 319 -26.90 14.83 7.23
C PHE A 319 -26.30 13.96 8.36
N LEU A 320 -24.97 13.89 8.43
CA LEU A 320 -24.24 13.31 9.55
C LEU A 320 -23.29 14.34 10.17
N LYS A 321 -23.08 14.20 11.48
CA LYS A 321 -22.19 15.01 12.30
C LYS A 321 -21.51 14.07 13.33
N PRO A 322 -20.25 14.30 13.72
CA PRO A 322 -19.63 13.55 14.81
C PRO A 322 -20.47 13.63 16.10
N ASP A 323 -20.52 12.53 16.84
CA ASP A 323 -21.35 12.45 18.05
C ASP A 323 -20.55 12.96 19.25
N LEU A 324 -20.71 14.24 19.54
CA LEU A 324 -20.02 14.94 20.63
C LEU A 324 -20.76 14.84 21.99
N ASN A 325 -21.89 14.14 22.06
CA ASN A 325 -22.71 14.06 23.29
C ASN A 325 -22.02 13.32 24.46
N TRP A 326 -20.88 12.66 24.22
CA TRP A 326 -20.06 12.11 25.31
C TRP A 326 -19.29 13.19 26.08
N ILE A 327 -19.07 14.38 25.49
CA ILE A 327 -18.37 15.51 26.13
C ILE A 327 -19.26 16.15 27.21
N GLU A 328 -20.57 16.22 26.97
CA GLU A 328 -21.55 16.75 27.93
C GLU A 328 -21.62 15.96 29.25
N LYS A 329 -21.19 14.68 29.21
CA LYS A 329 -21.17 13.77 30.36
C LYS A 329 -19.90 13.86 31.21
N GLN A 330 -18.97 14.74 30.86
CA GLN A 330 -17.72 14.96 31.60
C GLN A 330 -17.88 16.03 32.68
N SER A 331 -16.93 16.10 33.62
CA SER A 331 -16.88 17.20 34.60
C SER A 331 -16.79 18.56 33.91
N ASP A 332 -17.36 19.61 34.51
CA ASP A 332 -17.46 20.92 33.86
C ASP A 332 -16.11 21.50 33.42
N ALA A 333 -15.06 21.29 34.21
CA ALA A 333 -13.69 21.70 33.86
C ALA A 333 -13.15 20.97 32.61
N LEU A 334 -13.38 19.65 32.51
CA LEU A 334 -12.93 18.86 31.36
C LEU A 334 -13.78 19.18 30.12
N LYS A 335 -15.10 19.26 30.27
CA LYS A 335 -16.07 19.68 29.24
C LYS A 335 -15.71 21.05 28.65
N GLN A 336 -15.44 22.04 29.50
CA GLN A 336 -15.01 23.39 29.07
C GLN A 336 -13.68 23.34 28.31
N LYS A 337 -12.68 22.58 28.78
CA LYS A 337 -11.39 22.46 28.07
C LYS A 337 -11.54 21.78 26.71
N ILE A 338 -12.33 20.71 26.60
CA ILE A 338 -12.57 20.01 25.32
C ILE A 338 -13.34 20.91 24.34
N PHE A 339 -14.40 21.61 24.77
CA PHE A 339 -15.11 22.55 23.91
C PHE A 339 -14.27 23.77 23.52
N HIS A 340 -13.35 24.22 24.37
CA HIS A 340 -12.38 25.24 24.00
C HIS A 340 -11.45 24.78 22.86
N VAL A 341 -11.03 23.50 22.82
CA VAL A 341 -10.35 22.93 21.64
C VAL A 341 -11.31 22.92 20.44
N TYR A 342 -12.55 22.44 20.59
CA TYR A 342 -13.49 22.32 19.47
C TYR A 342 -13.81 23.66 18.79
N ASN A 343 -14.02 24.71 19.59
CA ASN A 343 -14.38 26.03 19.09
C ASN A 343 -13.19 26.75 18.42
N ASN A 344 -11.97 26.37 18.77
CA ASN A 344 -10.72 26.91 18.21
C ASN A 344 -9.95 25.89 17.36
N ARG A 345 -10.65 24.87 16.84
CA ARG A 345 -10.07 23.74 16.10
C ARG A 345 -9.41 24.15 14.77
N SER A 346 -8.46 23.35 14.30
CA SER A 346 -7.95 23.51 12.94
C SER A 346 -9.05 23.33 11.88
N GLN A 347 -9.01 24.14 10.82
CA GLN A 347 -9.92 24.08 9.68
C GLN A 347 -9.15 24.37 8.37
N GLY A 348 -8.57 23.35 7.75
CA GLY A 348 -7.74 23.50 6.55
C GLY A 348 -6.81 22.31 6.32
N LYS A 349 -5.57 22.57 5.90
CA LYS A 349 -4.51 21.53 5.82
C LYS A 349 -4.33 20.89 7.20
N HIS A 350 -4.34 19.57 7.24
CA HIS A 350 -4.25 18.77 8.46
C HIS A 350 -3.23 17.64 8.25
N TYR A 351 -2.33 17.42 9.22
CA TYR A 351 -1.22 16.48 9.09
C TYR A 351 -1.69 15.02 8.91
N TYR A 352 -2.70 14.61 9.69
CA TYR A 352 -3.21 13.24 9.70
C TYR A 352 -4.40 12.95 8.75
N VAL A 353 -4.94 13.96 8.07
CA VAL A 353 -6.19 13.81 7.28
C VAL A 353 -6.17 14.73 6.06
N GLY A 354 -6.45 14.18 4.89
CA GLY A 354 -6.83 14.91 3.69
C GLY A 354 -8.16 14.40 3.13
N MET A 355 -8.49 14.89 1.92
CA MET A 355 -9.56 14.34 1.09
C MET A 355 -8.96 13.94 -0.26
N ALA A 356 -9.29 12.76 -0.75
CA ALA A 356 -8.82 12.25 -2.03
C ALA A 356 -9.36 13.10 -3.20
N GLY A 357 -8.50 13.37 -4.19
CA GLY A 357 -8.86 14.18 -5.36
C GLY A 357 -10.02 13.59 -6.16
N GLY A 358 -10.93 14.46 -6.62
CA GLY A 358 -12.12 14.08 -7.38
C GLY A 358 -13.21 13.43 -6.54
N VAL A 359 -12.94 12.28 -5.92
CA VAL A 359 -13.95 11.47 -5.19
C VAL A 359 -14.27 12.01 -3.80
N GLY A 360 -13.39 12.80 -3.18
CA GLY A 360 -13.64 13.43 -1.87
C GLY A 360 -13.63 12.48 -0.67
N ASN A 361 -13.20 11.23 -0.82
CA ASN A 361 -13.07 10.28 0.29
C ASN A 361 -12.04 10.76 1.32
N PRO A 362 -12.23 10.51 2.63
CA PRO A 362 -11.22 10.74 3.66
C PRO A 362 -9.91 9.98 3.37
N ASP A 363 -8.78 10.65 3.56
CA ASP A 363 -7.43 10.17 3.25
C ASP A 363 -6.55 10.30 4.51
N PHE A 364 -6.20 9.17 5.14
CA PHE A 364 -5.55 9.12 6.46
C PHE A 364 -4.02 9.19 6.35
N LYS A 365 -3.54 10.41 6.08
CA LYS A 365 -2.12 10.72 5.83
C LYS A 365 -1.27 10.55 7.08
N ASN A 366 0.01 10.23 6.87
CA ASN A 366 1.03 10.15 7.93
C ASN A 366 0.70 9.20 9.11
N GLU A 367 -0.26 8.28 8.92
CA GLU A 367 -0.48 7.17 9.83
C GLU A 367 0.62 6.12 9.58
N ASN A 368 1.63 6.06 10.45
CA ASN A 368 2.68 5.04 10.35
C ASN A 368 2.04 3.64 10.44
N PRO A 369 2.27 2.73 9.46
CA PRO A 369 1.69 1.38 9.46
C PRO A 369 2.37 0.42 10.45
N TYR A 370 3.55 0.79 10.99
CA TYR A 370 4.36 0.00 11.92
C TYR A 370 4.64 -1.44 11.44
N SER A 371 4.84 -1.64 10.13
CA SER A 371 4.97 -2.97 9.49
C SER A 371 6.17 -3.82 9.95
N SER A 372 7.11 -3.26 10.71
CA SER A 372 8.22 -3.97 11.37
C SER A 372 7.93 -4.34 12.83
N MET A 373 6.78 -3.95 13.38
CA MET A 373 6.40 -4.24 14.77
C MET A 373 6.03 -5.71 14.91
N THR A 374 6.82 -6.46 15.69
CA THR A 374 6.52 -7.87 15.98
C THR A 374 5.23 -7.98 16.77
N TYR A 375 4.31 -8.82 16.29
CA TYR A 375 2.91 -8.86 16.68
C TYR A 375 2.67 -9.30 18.15
N PRO A 376 1.95 -8.50 18.98
CA PRO A 376 2.07 -7.05 19.03
C PRO A 376 2.29 -6.59 20.48
N ASP A 377 2.87 -5.42 20.65
CA ASP A 377 2.93 -4.73 21.93
C ASP A 377 1.52 -4.26 22.38
N ASP A 378 1.24 -4.30 23.70
CA ASP A 378 -0.06 -3.96 24.31
C ASP A 378 -0.56 -2.54 23.96
N GLY A 379 0.34 -1.56 23.95
CA GLY A 379 0.03 -0.18 23.59
C GLY A 379 -0.27 -0.06 22.09
N PHE A 380 0.47 -0.78 21.23
CA PHE A 380 0.15 -0.84 19.81
C PHE A 380 -1.18 -1.56 19.53
N ARG A 381 -1.55 -2.60 20.30
CA ARG A 381 -2.90 -3.21 20.23
C ARG A 381 -3.99 -2.20 20.62
N LEU A 382 -3.78 -1.42 21.68
CA LEU A 382 -4.72 -0.37 22.08
C LEU A 382 -4.80 0.78 21.05
N LEU A 383 -3.66 1.17 20.48
CA LEU A 383 -3.56 2.24 19.49
C LEU A 383 -4.33 1.92 18.21
N SER A 384 -4.25 0.69 17.69
CA SER A 384 -4.97 0.33 16.46
C SER A 384 -6.48 0.36 16.66
N LEU A 385 -6.98 -0.11 17.81
CA LEU A 385 -8.36 0.06 18.24
C LEU A 385 -8.75 1.55 18.33
N PHE A 386 -7.92 2.39 18.94
CA PHE A 386 -8.18 3.83 19.04
C PHE A 386 -8.20 4.52 17.67
N ARG A 387 -7.24 4.21 16.78
CA ARG A 387 -7.21 4.68 15.39
C ARG A 387 -8.50 4.30 14.68
N TYR A 388 -8.80 3.01 14.58
CA TYR A 388 -9.97 2.51 13.82
C TYR A 388 -11.30 3.01 14.39
N TRP A 389 -11.49 2.96 15.72
CA TRP A 389 -12.73 3.43 16.33
C TRP A 389 -13.00 4.91 16.02
N ASN A 390 -11.97 5.76 16.09
CA ASN A 390 -12.10 7.17 15.78
C ASN A 390 -12.24 7.45 14.27
N MET A 391 -11.53 6.72 13.40
CA MET A 391 -11.73 6.79 11.94
C MET A 391 -13.22 6.59 11.61
N ILE A 392 -13.84 5.53 12.13
CA ILE A 392 -15.27 5.26 11.93
C ILE A 392 -16.17 6.31 12.62
N HIS A 393 -15.82 6.74 13.85
CA HIS A 393 -16.65 7.71 14.58
C HIS A 393 -16.78 9.07 13.87
N TYR A 394 -15.69 9.57 13.26
CA TYR A 394 -15.63 10.90 12.65
C TYR A 394 -15.87 10.91 11.13
N PHE A 395 -15.59 9.82 10.41
CA PHE A 395 -15.51 9.82 8.94
C PHE A 395 -16.37 8.77 8.21
N PHE A 396 -16.97 7.78 8.88
CA PHE A 396 -17.75 6.74 8.19
C PHE A 396 -19.17 7.23 7.80
N PRO A 397 -19.52 7.27 6.50
CA PRO A 397 -20.77 7.89 6.03
C PRO A 397 -22.03 7.06 6.31
N TYR A 398 -21.90 5.81 6.79
CA TYR A 398 -23.04 4.92 7.04
C TYR A 398 -23.25 4.58 8.53
N LYS A 399 -22.67 5.35 9.45
CA LYS A 399 -22.82 5.17 10.92
C LYS A 399 -24.29 5.10 11.39
N HIS A 400 -25.21 5.71 10.66
CA HIS A 400 -26.66 5.71 10.94
C HIS A 400 -27.41 4.45 10.45
N LEU A 401 -26.73 3.57 9.70
CA LEU A 401 -27.26 2.29 9.20
C LEU A 401 -26.67 1.08 9.94
N MET A 402 -25.82 1.32 10.94
CA MET A 402 -25.19 0.26 11.74
C MET A 402 -26.19 -0.35 12.73
N ASP A 403 -26.18 -1.68 12.85
CA ASP A 403 -27.07 -2.44 13.75
C ASP A 403 -26.93 -2.03 15.23
N GLU A 404 -25.78 -1.47 15.61
CA GLU A 404 -25.41 -1.17 17.00
C GLU A 404 -24.80 0.23 17.17
N ASP A 405 -24.99 0.81 18.36
CA ASP A 405 -24.37 2.08 18.75
C ASP A 405 -22.84 1.95 18.83
N TRP A 406 -22.15 2.50 17.82
CA TRP A 406 -20.69 2.53 17.74
C TRP A 406 -20.01 3.07 19.00
N ASN A 407 -20.68 3.91 19.80
CA ASN A 407 -20.11 4.38 21.06
C ASN A 407 -19.83 3.28 22.08
N LYS A 408 -20.54 2.15 22.05
CA LYS A 408 -20.31 1.04 22.99
C LYS A 408 -19.09 0.21 22.59
N LYS A 409 -18.86 0.06 21.28
CA LYS A 409 -17.81 -0.80 20.71
C LYS A 409 -16.40 -0.49 21.23
N LEU A 410 -16.07 0.77 21.53
CA LEU A 410 -14.76 1.08 22.13
C LEU A 410 -14.56 0.37 23.48
N SER A 411 -15.53 0.40 24.38
CA SER A 411 -15.46 -0.30 25.68
C SER A 411 -15.53 -1.82 25.53
N GLU A 412 -16.29 -2.33 24.55
CA GLU A 412 -16.41 -3.77 24.27
C GLU A 412 -15.10 -4.36 23.73
N TYR A 413 -14.41 -3.67 22.82
CA TYR A 413 -13.21 -4.19 22.15
C TYR A 413 -11.90 -3.92 22.90
N ILE A 414 -11.83 -2.96 23.83
CA ILE A 414 -10.63 -2.75 24.69
C ILE A 414 -10.15 -4.06 25.35
N PRO A 415 -10.99 -4.84 26.06
CA PRO A 415 -10.55 -6.11 26.64
C PRO A 415 -10.33 -7.22 25.61
N ILE A 416 -10.88 -7.14 24.40
CA ILE A 416 -10.66 -8.14 23.34
C ILE A 416 -9.26 -7.92 22.73
N PHE A 417 -8.93 -6.67 22.38
CA PHE A 417 -7.63 -6.29 21.83
C PHE A 417 -6.50 -6.47 22.86
N ILE A 418 -6.72 -6.09 24.13
CA ILE A 418 -5.69 -6.22 25.17
C ILE A 418 -5.44 -7.68 25.56
N HIS A 419 -6.44 -8.56 25.61
CA HIS A 419 -6.23 -9.97 26.01
C HIS A 419 -5.90 -10.93 24.85
N ALA A 420 -5.83 -10.44 23.61
CA ALA A 420 -5.41 -11.25 22.46
C ALA A 420 -3.92 -11.64 22.59
N LYS A 421 -3.65 -12.95 22.57
CA LYS A 421 -2.35 -13.54 22.93
C LYS A 421 -1.38 -13.73 21.76
N ASP A 422 -1.91 -13.84 20.55
CA ASP A 422 -1.14 -14.29 19.38
C ASP A 422 -1.66 -13.71 18.05
N GLU A 423 -0.89 -13.99 17.00
CA GLU A 423 -1.09 -13.49 15.63
C GLU A 423 -2.40 -13.91 14.97
N LEU A 424 -3.14 -14.84 15.55
CA LEU A 424 -4.51 -15.16 15.16
C LEU A 424 -5.55 -14.41 16.01
N GLU A 425 -5.39 -14.32 17.33
CA GLU A 425 -6.42 -13.76 18.23
C GLU A 425 -6.74 -12.28 17.97
N TYR A 426 -5.75 -11.41 17.73
CA TYR A 426 -5.99 -9.98 17.44
C TYR A 426 -6.34 -9.70 15.96
N GLU A 427 -5.89 -10.50 14.98
CA GLU A 427 -6.43 -10.43 13.62
C GLU A 427 -7.94 -10.75 13.65
N LEU A 428 -8.34 -11.81 14.36
CA LEU A 428 -9.75 -12.13 14.58
C LEU A 428 -10.49 -11.03 15.37
N ALA A 429 -9.83 -10.33 16.31
CA ALA A 429 -10.40 -9.16 17.00
C ALA A 429 -10.63 -7.97 16.04
N ALA A 430 -9.66 -7.68 15.18
CA ALA A 430 -9.74 -6.62 14.17
C ALA A 430 -10.83 -6.91 13.13
N ILE A 431 -10.90 -8.14 12.59
CA ILE A 431 -11.95 -8.53 11.64
C ILE A 431 -13.34 -8.45 12.28
N GLN A 432 -13.50 -8.77 13.58
CA GLN A 432 -14.78 -8.58 14.28
C GLN A 432 -15.16 -7.10 14.40
N LEU A 433 -14.23 -6.24 14.84
CA LEU A 433 -14.44 -4.79 14.93
C LEU A 433 -14.79 -4.16 13.57
N ILE A 434 -14.14 -4.62 12.51
CA ILE A 434 -14.46 -4.23 11.12
C ILE A 434 -15.84 -4.77 10.70
N GLY A 435 -16.15 -6.01 11.05
CA GLY A 435 -17.45 -6.65 10.81
C GLY A 435 -18.62 -5.98 11.55
N ASP A 436 -18.35 -5.12 12.52
CA ASP A 436 -19.36 -4.31 13.19
C ASP A 436 -19.78 -3.05 12.45
N ILE A 437 -19.04 -2.57 11.44
CA ILE A 437 -19.48 -1.43 10.61
C ILE A 437 -20.45 -1.81 9.48
N LYS A 438 -20.63 -3.12 9.24
CA LYS A 438 -21.52 -3.71 8.22
C LYS A 438 -21.20 -3.24 6.78
N ASP A 439 -19.92 -3.11 6.43
CA ASP A 439 -19.45 -2.85 5.06
C ASP A 439 -18.70 -4.07 4.49
N THR A 440 -19.02 -4.47 3.26
CA THR A 440 -18.31 -5.52 2.51
C THR A 440 -16.94 -5.07 1.99
N HIS A 441 -16.68 -3.77 1.86
CA HIS A 441 -15.40 -3.22 1.40
C HIS A 441 -14.38 -3.06 2.55
N ALA A 442 -14.84 -3.10 3.80
CA ALA A 442 -13.98 -3.01 4.97
C ALA A 442 -13.47 -4.41 5.34
N ASN A 443 -12.16 -4.62 5.28
CA ASN A 443 -11.51 -5.87 5.64
C ASN A 443 -10.02 -5.63 5.99
N LEU A 444 -9.30 -6.68 6.41
CA LEU A 444 -7.84 -6.66 6.45
C LEU A 444 -7.30 -6.77 5.01
N TRP A 445 -6.91 -5.64 4.44
CA TRP A 445 -6.28 -5.55 3.11
C TRP A 445 -4.73 -5.65 3.16
N GLY A 446 -4.17 -5.73 4.37
CA GLY A 446 -2.77 -6.00 4.67
C GLY A 446 -2.66 -6.62 6.06
N GLY A 447 -1.64 -7.45 6.30
CA GLY A 447 -1.73 -8.50 7.31
C GLY A 447 -2.72 -9.60 6.87
N GLY A 448 -3.32 -10.31 7.81
CA GLY A 448 -4.31 -11.35 7.53
C GLY A 448 -3.73 -12.75 7.29
N ASP A 449 -2.43 -12.97 7.54
CA ASP A 449 -1.76 -14.22 7.15
C ASP A 449 -2.16 -15.39 8.05
N LYS A 450 -2.34 -15.16 9.35
CA LYS A 450 -2.82 -16.18 10.29
C LYS A 450 -4.31 -16.42 10.15
N THR A 451 -5.10 -15.41 9.84
CA THR A 451 -6.52 -15.61 9.54
C THR A 451 -6.75 -16.33 8.22
N ASP A 452 -5.85 -16.21 7.23
CA ASP A 452 -5.87 -17.08 6.04
C ASP A 452 -5.35 -18.50 6.32
N GLU A 453 -4.30 -18.66 7.13
CA GLU A 453 -3.83 -19.97 7.61
C GLU A 453 -4.88 -20.69 8.45
N TRP A 454 -5.64 -19.98 9.29
CA TRP A 454 -6.76 -20.51 10.08
C TRP A 454 -7.95 -20.94 9.21
N LYS A 455 -8.20 -20.26 8.08
CA LYS A 455 -9.15 -20.74 7.06
C LYS A 455 -8.64 -22.03 6.44
N GLY A 456 -7.36 -22.11 6.12
CA GLY A 456 -6.65 -23.31 5.69
C GLY A 456 -6.04 -23.20 4.28
N LYS A 457 -4.86 -23.76 4.08
CA LYS A 457 -4.06 -23.57 2.85
C LYS A 457 -4.49 -24.48 1.67
N ASN A 458 -5.23 -25.55 1.92
CA ASN A 458 -5.70 -26.50 0.91
C ASN A 458 -7.21 -26.36 0.62
N TYR A 459 -7.59 -26.63 -0.63
CA TYR A 459 -8.93 -26.47 -1.20
C TYR A 459 -9.38 -27.76 -1.91
N PRO A 460 -10.69 -28.09 -1.98
CA PRO A 460 -11.17 -29.15 -2.83
C PRO A 460 -11.26 -28.66 -4.29
N PRO A 461 -11.29 -29.56 -5.29
CA PRO A 461 -11.46 -29.19 -6.70
C PRO A 461 -12.89 -28.74 -7.08
N VAL A 462 -13.82 -28.59 -6.11
CA VAL A 462 -15.22 -28.17 -6.33
C VAL A 462 -15.46 -26.73 -5.88
N HIS A 463 -16.26 -25.99 -6.66
CA HIS A 463 -16.75 -24.66 -6.31
C HIS A 463 -18.18 -24.73 -5.75
N VAL A 464 -18.40 -24.23 -4.53
CA VAL A 464 -19.68 -24.25 -3.83
C VAL A 464 -20.27 -22.85 -3.67
N ARG A 465 -21.60 -22.75 -3.60
CA ARG A 465 -22.34 -21.52 -3.33
C ARG A 465 -23.51 -21.80 -2.40
N PHE A 466 -23.96 -20.79 -1.67
CA PHE A 466 -25.26 -20.85 -1.03
C PHE A 466 -26.37 -20.60 -2.04
N ILE A 467 -27.35 -21.51 -2.10
CA ILE A 467 -28.59 -21.43 -2.88
C ILE A 467 -29.70 -21.90 -1.94
N GLU A 468 -30.74 -21.09 -1.73
CA GLU A 468 -31.86 -21.39 -0.81
C GLU A 468 -31.37 -21.85 0.59
N ASP A 469 -30.37 -21.12 1.11
CA ASP A 469 -29.63 -21.37 2.37
C ASP A 469 -28.91 -22.73 2.49
N GLN A 470 -28.87 -23.53 1.42
CA GLN A 470 -28.12 -24.78 1.30
C GLN A 470 -26.75 -24.55 0.64
N LEU A 471 -25.72 -25.30 1.04
CA LEU A 471 -24.38 -25.24 0.43
C LEU A 471 -24.29 -26.22 -0.75
N VAL A 472 -24.47 -25.71 -1.97
CA VAL A 472 -24.60 -26.51 -3.20
C VAL A 472 -23.30 -26.49 -4.00
N VAL A 473 -22.89 -27.64 -4.55
CA VAL A 473 -21.83 -27.75 -5.55
C VAL A 473 -22.32 -27.16 -6.87
N THR A 474 -21.59 -26.21 -7.44
CA THR A 474 -22.06 -25.39 -8.57
C THR A 474 -21.19 -25.44 -9.83
N ASP A 475 -19.90 -25.72 -9.69
CA ASP A 475 -18.91 -25.82 -10.77
C ASP A 475 -17.65 -26.53 -10.21
N TYR A 476 -16.62 -26.74 -11.02
CA TYR A 476 -15.32 -27.30 -10.61
C TYR A 476 -14.19 -26.30 -10.90
N TYR A 477 -13.11 -26.36 -10.12
CA TYR A 477 -11.88 -25.60 -10.38
C TYR A 477 -10.96 -26.30 -11.38
N ASN A 478 -10.96 -27.64 -11.39
CA ASN A 478 -10.32 -28.44 -12.43
C ASN A 478 -11.27 -29.60 -12.82
N GLU A 479 -11.59 -29.70 -14.11
CA GLU A 479 -12.45 -30.75 -14.67
C GLU A 479 -11.78 -32.13 -14.68
N GLU A 480 -10.45 -32.20 -14.82
CA GLU A 480 -9.70 -33.46 -14.74
C GLU A 480 -9.87 -34.13 -13.37
N LEU A 481 -10.01 -33.31 -12.31
CA LEU A 481 -10.24 -33.75 -10.94
C LEU A 481 -11.72 -34.01 -10.63
N GLN A 482 -12.66 -33.81 -11.56
CA GLN A 482 -14.10 -34.05 -11.33
C GLN A 482 -14.38 -35.49 -10.89
N ASN A 483 -13.70 -36.47 -11.50
CA ASN A 483 -13.89 -37.89 -11.16
C ASN A 483 -13.34 -38.25 -9.78
N GLU A 484 -12.19 -37.68 -9.39
CA GLU A 484 -11.59 -37.88 -8.07
C GLU A 484 -12.40 -37.16 -6.97
N ALA A 485 -12.89 -35.94 -7.27
CA ALA A 485 -13.85 -35.23 -6.44
C ALA A 485 -15.14 -36.05 -6.25
N GLY A 486 -15.65 -36.63 -7.34
CA GLY A 486 -16.84 -37.47 -7.43
C GLY A 486 -18.04 -36.94 -6.64
N LEU A 487 -18.25 -35.62 -6.70
CA LEU A 487 -19.48 -34.91 -6.39
C LEU A 487 -20.02 -34.35 -7.71
N LYS A 488 -21.33 -34.11 -7.78
CA LYS A 488 -22.03 -33.55 -8.96
C LYS A 488 -22.42 -32.11 -8.71
N ILE A 489 -22.55 -31.32 -9.79
CA ILE A 489 -23.25 -30.04 -9.74
C ILE A 489 -24.70 -30.31 -9.31
N GLY A 490 -25.17 -29.61 -8.27
CA GLY A 490 -26.45 -29.85 -7.60
C GLY A 490 -26.35 -30.65 -6.29
N ASP A 491 -25.20 -31.25 -5.96
CA ASP A 491 -25.04 -31.95 -4.68
C ASP A 491 -25.01 -30.95 -3.50
N VAL A 492 -25.74 -31.26 -2.43
CA VAL A 492 -25.92 -30.40 -1.25
C VAL A 492 -25.06 -30.91 -0.09
N ILE A 493 -24.09 -30.12 0.36
CA ILE A 493 -23.23 -30.46 1.51
C ILE A 493 -23.93 -30.04 2.80
N ILE A 494 -24.04 -30.97 3.75
CA ILE A 494 -24.79 -30.84 5.01
C ILE A 494 -23.83 -30.74 6.20
N ARG A 495 -22.72 -31.49 6.19
CA ARG A 495 -21.67 -31.41 7.21
C ARG A 495 -20.27 -31.38 6.63
N ILE A 496 -19.35 -30.81 7.41
CA ILE A 496 -17.90 -30.92 7.24
C ILE A 496 -17.32 -31.39 8.57
N ASN A 497 -16.55 -32.48 8.55
CA ASN A 497 -15.94 -33.13 9.72
C ASN A 497 -16.94 -33.34 10.89
N GLY A 498 -18.17 -33.75 10.57
CA GLY A 498 -19.24 -34.01 11.55
C GLY A 498 -20.00 -32.78 12.07
N LYS A 499 -19.63 -31.55 11.68
CA LYS A 499 -20.29 -30.30 12.08
C LYS A 499 -21.21 -29.78 10.97
N LEU A 500 -22.41 -29.31 11.31
CA LEU A 500 -23.39 -28.82 10.32
C LEU A 500 -22.90 -27.53 9.63
N ILE A 501 -23.21 -27.36 8.34
CA ILE A 501 -22.92 -26.11 7.62
C ILE A 501 -23.50 -24.89 8.36
N GLN A 502 -24.73 -24.97 8.87
CA GLN A 502 -25.36 -23.87 9.61
C GLN A 502 -24.62 -23.52 10.91
N GLU A 503 -24.02 -24.49 11.59
CA GLU A 503 -23.19 -24.26 12.78
C GLU A 503 -21.86 -23.57 12.40
N ILE A 504 -21.23 -24.01 11.31
CA ILE A 504 -20.01 -23.42 10.76
C ILE A 504 -20.26 -21.97 10.32
N VAL A 505 -21.36 -21.72 9.58
CA VAL A 505 -21.78 -20.38 9.15
C VAL A 505 -22.04 -19.49 10.35
N LYS A 506 -22.78 -19.96 11.37
CA LYS A 506 -23.10 -19.19 12.59
C LYS A 506 -21.83 -18.81 13.36
N GLU A 507 -20.92 -19.75 13.55
CA GLU A 507 -19.64 -19.53 14.24
C GLU A 507 -18.71 -18.58 13.48
N LYS A 508 -18.53 -18.83 12.17
CA LYS A 508 -17.61 -18.05 11.35
C LYS A 508 -18.15 -16.66 10.98
N SER A 509 -19.46 -16.42 10.97
CA SER A 509 -20.08 -15.18 10.47
C SER A 509 -19.49 -13.87 11.03
N LYS A 510 -19.06 -13.85 12.29
CA LYS A 510 -18.44 -12.66 12.91
C LYS A 510 -17.04 -12.32 12.37
N TYR A 511 -16.46 -13.20 11.55
CA TYR A 511 -15.18 -13.02 10.86
C TYR A 511 -15.35 -12.76 9.35
N TYR A 512 -16.57 -12.47 8.88
CA TYR A 512 -16.86 -12.14 7.48
C TYR A 512 -17.64 -10.80 7.43
N PRO A 513 -16.92 -9.66 7.40
CA PRO A 513 -17.51 -8.33 7.21
C PRO A 513 -18.34 -8.28 5.93
N ALA A 514 -19.62 -7.90 6.06
CA ALA A 514 -20.52 -7.79 4.93
C ALA A 514 -21.75 -6.95 5.24
N SER A 515 -22.24 -6.24 4.22
CA SER A 515 -23.44 -5.37 4.31
C SER A 515 -24.78 -6.09 4.26
N ASN A 516 -24.81 -7.40 4.03
CA ASN A 516 -26.02 -8.22 4.12
C ASN A 516 -25.67 -9.71 4.20
N VAL A 517 -26.64 -10.54 4.60
CA VAL A 517 -26.47 -11.99 4.78
C VAL A 517 -26.09 -12.71 3.47
N PRO A 518 -26.74 -12.49 2.31
CA PRO A 518 -26.32 -13.13 1.06
C PRO A 518 -24.86 -12.85 0.67
N THR A 519 -24.39 -11.62 0.90
CA THR A 519 -22.99 -11.24 0.63
C THR A 519 -22.03 -11.90 1.61
N ARG A 520 -22.41 -12.04 2.89
CA ARG A 520 -21.64 -12.82 3.87
C ARG A 520 -21.56 -14.30 3.49
N LEU A 521 -22.68 -14.90 3.07
CA LEU A 521 -22.74 -16.29 2.62
C LEU A 521 -21.88 -16.52 1.38
N ARG A 522 -21.88 -15.61 0.40
CA ARG A 522 -20.97 -15.62 -0.76
C ARG A 522 -19.51 -15.74 -0.33
N ASP A 523 -19.04 -14.84 0.53
CA ASP A 523 -17.63 -14.82 0.93
C ASP A 523 -17.28 -15.99 1.87
N ILE A 524 -18.21 -16.47 2.70
CA ILE A 524 -18.05 -17.73 3.44
C ILE A 524 -17.93 -18.92 2.48
N SER A 525 -18.74 -19.01 1.41
CA SER A 525 -18.71 -20.17 0.51
C SER A 525 -17.38 -20.35 -0.24
N ALA A 526 -16.63 -19.28 -0.48
CA ALA A 526 -15.28 -19.36 -1.04
C ALA A 526 -14.26 -20.02 -0.07
N ASP A 527 -14.49 -19.91 1.25
CA ASP A 527 -13.57 -20.33 2.30
C ASP A 527 -14.03 -21.57 3.10
N ILE A 528 -15.31 -21.97 3.02
CA ILE A 528 -15.90 -22.91 3.99
C ILE A 528 -15.34 -24.34 3.92
N LEU A 529 -14.88 -24.80 2.74
CA LEU A 529 -14.28 -26.13 2.53
C LEU A 529 -12.74 -26.15 2.66
N ARG A 530 -12.11 -25.03 3.05
CA ARG A 530 -10.66 -24.95 3.22
C ARG A 530 -10.18 -25.73 4.46
N SER A 531 -8.95 -26.24 4.41
CA SER A 531 -8.28 -26.85 5.57
C SER A 531 -6.76 -26.84 5.42
N ASN A 532 -6.03 -27.02 6.51
CA ASN A 532 -4.59 -27.36 6.48
C ASN A 532 -4.34 -28.87 6.35
N SER A 533 -5.37 -29.69 6.52
CA SER A 533 -5.35 -31.11 6.15
C SER A 533 -5.31 -31.28 4.62
N ASN A 534 -4.81 -32.42 4.14
CA ASN A 534 -4.93 -32.83 2.73
C ASN A 534 -6.28 -33.53 2.42
N LYS A 535 -7.19 -33.64 3.40
CA LYS A 535 -8.56 -34.14 3.23
C LYS A 535 -9.54 -33.61 4.29
N ILE A 536 -10.83 -33.63 3.97
CA ILE A 536 -11.95 -33.43 4.90
C ILE A 536 -13.01 -34.51 4.69
N GLU A 537 -13.74 -34.87 5.75
CA GLU A 537 -14.93 -35.72 5.64
C GLU A 537 -16.17 -34.84 5.47
N ILE A 538 -17.11 -35.23 4.61
CA ILE A 538 -18.39 -34.52 4.40
C ILE A 538 -19.59 -35.47 4.45
N GLU A 539 -20.72 -34.92 4.88
CA GLU A 539 -22.07 -35.48 4.64
C GLU A 539 -22.74 -34.66 3.54
N TYR A 540 -23.35 -35.32 2.54
CA TYR A 540 -24.03 -34.65 1.43
C TYR A 540 -25.25 -35.42 0.92
N ILE A 541 -26.13 -34.73 0.19
CA ILE A 541 -27.26 -35.31 -0.57
C ILE A 541 -27.04 -35.06 -2.06
N SER A 542 -27.44 -36.02 -2.89
CA SER A 542 -27.48 -35.91 -4.37
C SER A 542 -28.88 -36.31 -4.84
N ASN A 543 -29.53 -35.44 -5.64
CA ASN A 543 -30.83 -35.68 -6.27
C ASN A 543 -31.89 -36.31 -5.34
N ASP A 544 -32.19 -35.65 -4.20
CA ASP A 544 -33.17 -36.06 -3.18
C ASP A 544 -32.96 -37.47 -2.58
N ALA A 545 -31.78 -38.07 -2.76
CA ALA A 545 -31.42 -39.34 -2.16
C ALA A 545 -31.08 -39.22 -0.66
N LYS A 546 -30.91 -40.38 0.00
CA LYS A 546 -30.39 -40.45 1.37
C LYS A 546 -29.02 -39.80 1.49
N THR A 547 -28.72 -39.24 2.66
CA THR A 547 -27.40 -38.69 3.02
C THR A 547 -26.29 -39.70 2.76
N GLN A 548 -25.19 -39.23 2.18
CA GLN A 548 -23.99 -40.00 1.86
C GLN A 548 -22.76 -39.36 2.54
N ASN A 549 -21.79 -40.21 2.91
CA ASN A 549 -20.52 -39.77 3.50
C ASN A 549 -19.41 -39.80 2.44
N LYS A 550 -18.49 -38.83 2.46
CA LYS A 550 -17.30 -38.87 1.59
C LYS A 550 -16.07 -38.18 2.21
N SER A 551 -14.92 -38.83 2.06
CA SER A 551 -13.60 -38.21 2.25
C SER A 551 -13.24 -37.44 0.97
N LEU A 552 -13.26 -36.10 1.02
CA LEU A 552 -12.77 -35.24 -0.06
C LEU A 552 -11.29 -34.97 0.12
N LYS A 553 -10.49 -35.26 -0.91
CA LYS A 553 -9.09 -34.86 -1.03
C LYS A 553 -9.00 -33.35 -1.31
N LEU A 554 -8.05 -32.69 -0.64
CA LEU A 554 -7.74 -31.28 -0.78
C LEU A 554 -6.34 -31.10 -1.37
N TYR A 555 -6.14 -29.98 -2.06
CA TYR A 555 -4.97 -29.65 -2.85
C TYR A 555 -4.45 -28.25 -2.46
N PRO A 556 -3.14 -27.99 -2.57
CA PRO A 556 -2.62 -26.63 -2.50
C PRO A 556 -3.36 -25.71 -3.47
N LYS A 557 -3.60 -24.47 -3.06
CA LYS A 557 -4.36 -23.47 -3.83
C LYS A 557 -3.89 -23.38 -5.29
N ASP A 558 -2.58 -23.39 -5.51
CA ASP A 558 -1.95 -23.08 -6.80
C ASP A 558 -1.94 -24.27 -7.78
N SER A 559 -2.34 -25.47 -7.35
CA SER A 559 -2.59 -26.62 -8.25
C SER A 559 -4.05 -26.75 -8.70
N LEU A 560 -4.87 -25.72 -8.43
CA LEU A 560 -6.25 -25.60 -8.87
C LEU A 560 -6.47 -24.25 -9.56
N ASN A 561 -7.29 -24.19 -10.61
CA ASN A 561 -7.64 -22.93 -11.26
C ASN A 561 -8.71 -22.18 -10.47
N ILE A 562 -8.37 -21.75 -9.24
CA ILE A 562 -9.28 -21.07 -8.31
C ILE A 562 -9.75 -19.74 -8.88
N TYR A 563 -11.07 -19.51 -8.86
CA TYR A 563 -11.72 -18.23 -9.16
C TYR A 563 -12.69 -17.86 -8.03
N ARG A 564 -12.94 -16.56 -7.81
CA ARG A 564 -13.64 -16.09 -6.60
C ARG A 564 -15.17 -16.19 -6.64
N TRP A 565 -15.79 -15.89 -7.80
CA TRP A 565 -17.27 -15.80 -7.92
C TRP A 565 -17.80 -16.51 -9.17
N TYR A 566 -17.08 -16.37 -10.28
CA TYR A 566 -17.44 -16.92 -11.59
C TYR A 566 -16.16 -17.32 -12.32
N ARG A 567 -16.22 -18.47 -12.98
CA ARG A 567 -15.18 -18.93 -13.90
C ARG A 567 -15.11 -17.95 -15.08
N LYS A 568 -13.90 -17.55 -15.50
CA LYS A 568 -13.74 -16.81 -16.77
C LYS A 568 -14.25 -17.70 -17.91
N ARG A 569 -14.95 -17.11 -18.87
CA ARG A 569 -15.50 -17.78 -20.06
C ARG A 569 -15.15 -16.98 -21.29
N GLU A 570 -14.94 -17.67 -22.41
CA GLU A 570 -14.78 -17.04 -23.71
C GLU A 570 -16.09 -17.07 -24.50
N GLY A 571 -16.24 -16.16 -25.46
CA GLY A 571 -17.41 -16.07 -26.33
C GLY A 571 -17.96 -14.65 -26.46
N LYS A 572 -18.91 -14.47 -27.39
CA LYS A 572 -19.56 -13.17 -27.63
C LYS A 572 -20.28 -12.68 -26.38
N SER A 573 -20.09 -11.40 -26.09
CA SER A 573 -20.79 -10.65 -25.04
C SER A 573 -22.27 -10.41 -25.35
N TYR A 574 -22.69 -10.54 -26.61
CA TYR A 574 -24.09 -10.39 -27.02
C TYR A 574 -24.51 -11.42 -28.09
N LYS A 575 -25.81 -11.69 -28.14
CA LYS A 575 -26.48 -12.49 -29.18
C LYS A 575 -27.96 -12.15 -29.24
N LYS A 576 -28.61 -12.38 -30.39
CA LYS A 576 -30.07 -12.46 -30.46
C LYS A 576 -30.53 -13.83 -29.97
N LEU A 577 -31.65 -13.85 -29.27
CA LEU A 577 -32.42 -15.02 -28.85
C LEU A 577 -33.68 -15.16 -29.74
N ASP A 578 -34.41 -16.24 -29.54
CA ASP A 578 -35.72 -16.45 -30.14
C ASP A 578 -36.68 -15.27 -29.87
N ASN A 579 -37.70 -15.13 -30.72
CA ASN A 579 -38.65 -14.02 -30.71
C ASN A 579 -38.04 -12.62 -30.94
N ASN A 580 -36.79 -12.53 -31.42
CA ASN A 580 -36.05 -11.28 -31.65
C ASN A 580 -35.83 -10.48 -30.36
N ILE A 581 -35.36 -11.17 -29.32
CA ILE A 581 -34.93 -10.59 -28.04
C ILE A 581 -33.40 -10.47 -28.05
N GLY A 582 -32.85 -9.30 -27.73
CA GLY A 582 -31.43 -9.12 -27.52
C GLY A 582 -30.99 -9.72 -26.18
N TYR A 583 -29.80 -10.31 -26.11
CA TYR A 583 -29.15 -10.71 -24.87
C TYR A 583 -27.73 -10.14 -24.83
N VAL A 584 -27.36 -9.52 -23.72
CA VAL A 584 -26.03 -9.03 -23.39
C VAL A 584 -25.58 -9.66 -22.07
N THR A 585 -24.34 -10.11 -21.97
CA THR A 585 -23.68 -10.48 -20.71
C THR A 585 -22.50 -9.56 -20.46
N LEU A 586 -22.39 -9.04 -19.24
CA LEU A 586 -21.25 -8.20 -18.86
C LEU A 586 -19.96 -9.04 -18.65
N GLN A 587 -20.06 -10.37 -18.59
CA GLN A 587 -18.94 -11.29 -18.33
C GLN A 587 -17.80 -11.21 -19.37
N THR A 588 -18.14 -10.88 -20.62
CA THR A 588 -17.18 -10.82 -21.75
C THR A 588 -17.32 -9.56 -22.61
N ILE A 589 -18.10 -8.57 -22.14
CA ILE A 589 -18.31 -7.30 -22.86
C ILE A 589 -17.02 -6.49 -23.00
N LYS A 590 -16.79 -5.98 -24.20
CA LYS A 590 -15.70 -5.07 -24.53
C LYS A 590 -16.24 -3.74 -25.03
N GLU A 591 -15.37 -2.74 -25.13
CA GLU A 591 -15.77 -1.39 -25.55
C GLU A 591 -16.23 -1.37 -27.01
N GLU A 592 -15.57 -2.14 -27.89
CA GLU A 592 -15.95 -2.27 -29.30
C GLU A 592 -17.29 -2.99 -29.52
N ASP A 593 -17.78 -3.75 -28.54
CA ASP A 593 -19.08 -4.42 -28.62
C ASP A 593 -20.25 -3.43 -28.45
N ILE A 594 -20.07 -2.35 -27.68
CA ILE A 594 -21.15 -1.43 -27.28
C ILE A 594 -21.84 -0.81 -28.51
N SER A 595 -21.05 -0.37 -29.49
CA SER A 595 -21.57 0.19 -30.74
C SER A 595 -22.27 -0.86 -31.63
N ARG A 596 -21.83 -2.12 -31.57
CA ARG A 596 -22.46 -3.24 -32.29
C ARG A 596 -23.78 -3.65 -31.64
N ILE A 597 -23.82 -3.76 -30.31
CA ILE A 597 -25.05 -4.00 -29.53
C ILE A 597 -26.10 -2.93 -29.86
N LYS A 598 -25.72 -1.65 -29.83
CA LYS A 598 -26.63 -0.53 -30.15
C LYS A 598 -27.19 -0.59 -31.57
N SER A 599 -26.40 -1.02 -32.56
CA SER A 599 -26.84 -1.14 -33.95
C SER A 599 -27.62 -2.43 -34.25
N GLU A 600 -27.20 -3.59 -33.73
CA GLU A 600 -27.88 -4.86 -33.99
C GLU A 600 -29.19 -4.99 -33.21
N PHE A 601 -29.30 -4.41 -32.01
CA PHE A 601 -30.47 -4.59 -31.13
C PHE A 601 -31.52 -3.47 -31.23
N ILE A 602 -31.32 -2.47 -32.10
CA ILE A 602 -32.25 -1.33 -32.25
C ILE A 602 -33.69 -1.77 -32.58
N ASP A 603 -33.84 -2.80 -33.42
CA ASP A 603 -35.13 -3.39 -33.81
C ASP A 603 -35.50 -4.65 -33.00
N THR A 604 -34.90 -4.89 -31.82
CA THR A 604 -35.30 -6.03 -30.96
C THR A 604 -36.56 -5.72 -30.18
N LYS A 605 -37.37 -6.74 -29.88
CA LYS A 605 -38.60 -6.59 -29.07
C LYS A 605 -38.34 -6.32 -27.58
N GLY A 606 -37.07 -6.39 -27.16
CA GLY A 606 -36.61 -6.24 -25.79
C GLY A 606 -35.18 -6.75 -25.66
N ILE A 607 -34.47 -6.31 -24.61
CA ILE A 607 -33.08 -6.68 -24.34
C ILE A 607 -32.96 -7.20 -22.91
N ILE A 608 -32.32 -8.36 -22.75
CA ILE A 608 -31.91 -8.92 -21.47
C ILE A 608 -30.45 -8.53 -21.22
N ILE A 609 -30.17 -7.81 -20.13
CA ILE A 609 -28.81 -7.45 -19.71
C ILE A 609 -28.45 -8.28 -18.49
N ASP A 610 -27.57 -9.26 -18.66
CA ASP A 610 -27.13 -10.17 -17.60
C ASP A 610 -26.00 -9.58 -16.76
N ILE A 611 -26.41 -8.87 -15.70
CA ILE A 611 -25.53 -8.25 -14.70
C ILE A 611 -25.12 -9.19 -13.55
N ARG A 612 -25.40 -10.50 -13.65
CA ARG A 612 -25.05 -11.46 -12.58
C ARG A 612 -23.55 -11.66 -12.43
N ASN A 613 -22.81 -11.49 -13.53
CA ASN A 613 -21.36 -11.59 -13.61
C ASN A 613 -20.70 -10.22 -13.41
N TYR A 614 -19.44 -10.20 -12.93
CA TYR A 614 -18.66 -8.97 -12.88
C TYR A 614 -18.30 -8.49 -14.30
N PRO A 615 -18.36 -7.19 -14.62
CA PRO A 615 -18.04 -6.69 -15.96
C PRO A 615 -16.58 -6.90 -16.36
N SER A 616 -16.33 -7.30 -17.61
CA SER A 616 -14.98 -7.38 -18.19
C SER A 616 -14.42 -6.05 -18.69
N THR A 617 -15.27 -5.03 -18.87
CA THR A 617 -14.84 -3.62 -19.05
C THR A 617 -15.79 -2.66 -18.34
N PHE A 618 -15.35 -1.42 -18.14
CA PHE A 618 -16.06 -0.40 -17.36
C PHE A 618 -17.17 0.29 -18.18
N VAL A 619 -18.37 -0.30 -18.18
CA VAL A 619 -19.56 0.19 -18.89
C VAL A 619 -20.64 1.00 -18.11
N PRO A 620 -20.48 1.49 -16.85
CA PRO A 620 -21.55 2.22 -16.15
C PRO A 620 -22.12 3.50 -16.81
N PHE A 621 -21.45 4.06 -17.82
CA PHE A 621 -21.81 5.31 -18.49
C PHE A 621 -21.97 5.17 -20.01
N SER A 622 -22.13 3.94 -20.50
CA SER A 622 -21.98 3.56 -21.92
C SER A 622 -23.25 3.62 -22.76
#